data_AF-A0A1W9TIN0-F1
#
_entry.id   AF-A0A1W9TIN0-F1
#
_cell.length_a   1.000
_cell.length_b   1.000
_cell.length_c   1.000
_cell.angle_alpha   90.00
_cell.angle_beta   90.00
_cell.angle_gamma   90.00
#
_symmetry.space_group_name_H-M   'P 1'
#
loop_
_entity.id
_entity.type
_entity.pdbx_description
1 polymer ?
#
loop_
_entity_poly.entity_id
_entity_poly.type
_entity_poly.pdbx_seq_one_letter_code
_entity_poly.pdbx_strand_id
1 'polypeptide(L)'
;MKKVEIIDIKRNHFKELGETILPYYKKDPMNFLFIGPSGDYVKQIAESVARKVDKTINRDAFRVINQYAVEIFKKYEPSSLFIDRDFLKSYIAKEMEDLIEKEKNNPKFKNYVKTLSKSKRSIDYLLEIFEKKWEISRVDNESIIASII
;
A
#
# COMPACT_ATOMS: atom_id res chain seq x y z
N MET A 1 7.79 20.22 14.58
CA MET A 1 8.87 20.45 13.60
C MET A 1 9.18 19.12 12.93
N LYS A 2 9.05 19.03 11.60
CA LYS A 2 9.38 17.79 10.86
C LYS A 2 10.90 17.75 10.67
N LYS A 3 11.55 16.62 11.00
CA LYS A 3 13.00 16.41 10.82
C LYS A 3 13.19 15.28 9.81
N VAL A 4 14.14 15.45 8.90
CA VAL A 4 14.54 14.42 7.94
C VAL A 4 15.98 14.04 8.27
N GLU A 5 16.24 12.74 8.36
CA GLU A 5 17.57 12.18 8.56
C GLU A 5 17.83 11.17 7.44
N ILE A 6 19.03 11.21 6.86
CA ILE A 6 19.47 10.27 5.84
C ILE A 6 20.40 9.27 6.51
N ILE A 7 20.04 7.99 6.46
CA ILE A 7 20.82 6.91 7.05
C ILE A 7 21.20 5.94 5.92
N ASP A 8 22.48 5.66 5.79
CA ASP A 8 22.98 4.69 4.81
C ASP A 8 22.56 3.27 5.19
N ILE A 9 22.04 2.51 4.23
CA ILE A 9 21.66 1.10 4.43
C ILE A 9 22.95 0.23 4.47
N LYS A 10 23.59 0.21 5.63
CA LYS A 10 24.80 -0.60 5.94
C LYS A 10 24.46 -1.64 7.02
N ARG A 11 25.36 -2.60 7.31
CA ARG A 11 25.11 -3.66 8.33
C ARG A 11 24.63 -3.12 9.69
N ASN A 12 25.04 -1.93 10.09
CA ASN A 12 24.74 -1.36 11.40
C ASN A 12 23.56 -0.37 11.43
N HIS A 13 22.85 -0.16 10.31
CA HIS A 13 21.81 0.86 10.22
C HIS A 13 20.66 0.64 11.23
N PHE A 14 20.34 -0.61 11.58
CA PHE A 14 19.33 -0.89 12.62
C PHE A 14 19.76 -0.39 14.01
N LYS A 15 21.06 -0.43 14.30
CA LYS A 15 21.60 0.10 15.55
C LYS A 15 21.51 1.62 15.56
N GLU A 16 21.98 2.24 14.48
CA GLU A 16 21.98 3.70 14.27
C GLU A 16 20.55 4.27 14.34
N LEU A 17 19.62 3.72 13.55
CA LEU A 17 18.22 4.14 13.58
C LEU A 17 17.60 3.91 14.96
N GLY A 18 17.93 2.80 15.63
CA GLY A 18 17.52 2.55 17.00
C GLY A 18 18.01 3.61 17.99
N GLU A 19 19.22 4.16 17.81
CA GLU A 19 19.76 5.26 18.63
C GLU A 19 19.05 6.57 18.34
N THR A 20 18.79 6.85 17.07
CA THR A 20 18.02 8.03 16.64
C THR A 20 16.64 8.05 17.27
N ILE A 21 15.90 6.94 17.25
CA ILE A 21 14.51 6.91 17.72
C ILE A 21 14.38 6.75 19.25
N LEU A 22 15.42 6.28 19.93
CA LEU A 22 15.38 5.96 21.37
C LEU A 22 14.93 7.13 22.26
N PRO A 23 15.42 8.38 22.08
CA PRO A 23 14.98 9.51 22.90
C PRO A 23 13.48 9.80 22.73
N TYR A 24 12.96 9.67 21.51
CA TYR A 24 11.54 9.87 21.21
C TYR A 24 10.69 8.78 21.87
N TYR A 25 11.14 7.53 21.78
CA TYR A 25 10.46 6.41 22.43
C TYR A 25 10.44 6.57 23.96
N LYS A 26 11.58 6.89 24.59
CA LYS A 26 11.68 7.06 26.05
C LYS A 26 10.85 8.22 26.58
N LYS A 27 10.63 9.27 25.77
CA LYS A 27 9.82 10.43 26.15
C LYS A 27 8.35 10.05 26.39
N ASP A 28 7.77 9.28 25.46
CA ASP A 28 6.38 8.83 25.58
C ASP A 28 6.14 7.54 24.74
N PRO A 29 6.30 6.36 25.34
CA PRO A 29 6.11 5.08 24.65
C PRO A 29 4.69 4.82 24.14
N MET A 30 3.68 5.50 24.68
CA MET A 30 2.27 5.30 24.31
C MET A 30 1.86 6.19 23.13
N ASN A 31 2.53 7.33 22.95
CA ASN A 31 2.32 8.22 21.80
C ASN A 31 3.43 8.13 20.74
N PHE A 32 4.31 7.13 20.83
CA PHE A 32 5.33 6.86 19.82
C PHE A 32 4.79 5.96 18.71
N LEU A 33 5.18 6.23 17.46
CA LEU A 33 4.91 5.38 16.31
C LEU A 33 6.12 5.34 15.37
N PHE A 34 6.62 4.15 15.11
CA PHE A 34 7.58 3.84 14.07
C PHE A 34 6.89 3.05 12.95
N ILE A 35 7.06 3.47 11.71
CA ILE A 35 6.50 2.81 10.54
C ILE A 35 7.65 2.33 9.65
N GLY A 36 7.70 1.03 9.36
CA GLY A 36 8.72 0.43 8.53
C GLY A 36 8.18 -0.33 7.30
N PRO A 37 9.07 -0.74 6.39
CA PRO A 37 8.69 -1.35 5.10
C PRO A 37 8.23 -2.81 5.23
N SER A 38 8.73 -3.57 6.22
CA SER A 38 8.42 -4.99 6.39
C SER A 38 8.43 -5.41 7.86
N GLY A 39 7.80 -6.54 8.17
CA GLY A 39 7.73 -7.08 9.53
C GLY A 39 9.11 -7.35 10.12
N ASP A 40 10.02 -7.96 9.35
CA ASP A 40 11.40 -8.22 9.79
C ASP A 40 12.19 -6.94 10.05
N TYR A 41 11.99 -5.92 9.22
CA TYR A 41 12.65 -4.63 9.40
C TYR A 41 12.20 -3.96 10.71
N VAL A 42 10.89 -3.88 10.89
CA VAL A 42 10.25 -3.31 12.09
C VAL A 42 10.67 -4.09 13.34
N LYS A 43 10.73 -5.42 13.27
CA LYS A 43 11.21 -6.28 14.36
C LYS A 43 12.66 -5.98 14.75
N GLN A 44 13.57 -5.87 13.78
CA GLN A 44 14.99 -5.57 14.05
C GLN A 44 15.18 -4.21 14.72
N ILE A 45 14.42 -3.19 14.30
CA ILE A 45 14.42 -1.88 14.94
C ILE A 45 13.86 -1.95 16.36
N ALA A 46 12.72 -2.59 16.55
CA ALA A 46 12.12 -2.76 17.86
C ALA A 46 13.06 -3.53 18.83
N GLU A 47 13.78 -4.55 18.35
CA GLU A 47 14.79 -5.25 19.14
C GLU A 47 16.01 -4.37 19.46
N SER A 48 16.47 -3.55 18.51
CA SER A 48 17.55 -2.58 18.72
C SER A 48 17.20 -1.58 19.82
N VAL A 49 15.95 -1.11 19.85
CA VAL A 49 15.43 -0.24 20.93
C VAL A 49 15.26 -1.01 22.23
N ALA A 50 14.65 -2.20 22.20
CA ALA A 50 14.40 -3.01 23.40
C ALA A 50 15.68 -3.35 24.16
N ARG A 51 16.78 -3.65 23.45
CA ARG A 51 18.10 -3.91 24.08
C ARG A 51 18.67 -2.70 24.85
N LYS A 52 18.16 -1.49 24.62
CA LYS A 52 18.63 -0.22 25.22
C LYS A 52 17.64 0.36 26.22
N VAL A 53 16.53 -0.31 26.43
CA VAL A 53 15.50 0.04 27.40
C VAL A 53 15.48 -1.06 28.45
N ASP A 54 15.72 -0.73 29.71
CA ASP A 54 15.72 -1.70 30.82
C ASP A 54 14.31 -2.21 31.19
N LYS A 55 13.36 -2.16 30.25
CA LYS A 55 11.95 -2.48 30.41
C LYS A 55 11.38 -3.07 29.13
N THR A 56 10.27 -3.78 29.23
CA THR A 56 9.49 -4.23 28.08
C THR A 56 9.02 -3.03 27.26
N ILE A 57 9.21 -3.10 25.94
CA ILE A 57 8.73 -2.08 25.02
C ILE A 57 7.29 -2.35 24.56
N ASN A 58 6.50 -1.30 24.38
CA ASN A 58 5.28 -1.31 23.57
C ASN A 58 5.61 -1.71 22.12
N ARG A 59 5.31 -2.96 21.75
CA ARG A 59 5.55 -3.49 20.39
C ARG A 59 4.58 -2.92 19.36
N ASP A 60 3.38 -2.53 19.77
CA ASP A 60 2.35 -1.97 18.88
C ASP A 60 2.72 -0.58 18.36
N ALA A 61 3.71 0.05 18.97
CA ALA A 61 4.31 1.30 18.50
C ALA A 61 5.22 1.11 17.28
N PHE A 62 5.47 -0.13 16.84
CA PHE A 62 6.33 -0.46 15.72
C PHE A 62 5.51 -1.24 14.67
N ARG A 63 5.14 -0.58 13.57
CA ARG A 63 4.18 -1.12 12.58
C ARG A 63 4.75 -1.19 11.18
N VAL A 64 4.26 -2.13 10.39
CA VAL A 64 4.51 -2.17 8.95
C VAL A 64 3.60 -1.15 8.26
N ILE A 65 4.10 -0.45 7.23
CA ILE A 65 3.35 0.58 6.50
C ILE A 65 1.97 0.10 6.02
N ASN A 66 1.88 -1.13 5.50
CA ASN A 66 0.61 -1.69 5.03
C ASN A 66 -0.37 -1.92 6.18
N GLN A 67 0.10 -2.40 7.34
CA GLN A 67 -0.75 -2.60 8.51
C GLN A 67 -1.28 -1.25 9.01
N TYR A 68 -0.39 -0.26 9.12
CA TYR A 68 -0.77 1.09 9.51
C TYR A 68 -1.80 1.69 8.55
N ALA A 69 -1.57 1.61 7.23
CA ALA A 69 -2.48 2.13 6.23
C ALA A 69 -3.86 1.47 6.31
N VAL A 70 -3.91 0.14 6.45
CA VAL A 70 -5.18 -0.61 6.57
C VAL A 70 -5.94 -0.23 7.84
N GLU A 71 -5.27 -0.08 8.96
CA GLU A 71 -5.93 0.30 10.22
C GLU A 71 -6.48 1.71 10.20
N ILE A 72 -5.70 2.66 9.67
CA ILE A 72 -6.15 4.03 9.45
C ILE A 72 -7.36 4.01 8.52
N PHE A 73 -7.28 3.30 7.40
CA PHE A 73 -8.38 3.22 6.44
C PHE A 73 -9.64 2.60 7.05
N LYS A 74 -9.53 1.50 7.79
CA LYS A 74 -10.66 0.88 8.50
C LYS A 74 -11.28 1.79 9.56
N LYS A 75 -10.47 2.63 10.22
CA LYS A 75 -10.95 3.58 11.22
C LYS A 75 -11.81 4.67 10.60
N TYR A 76 -11.40 5.21 9.46
CA TYR A 76 -12.11 6.31 8.80
C TYR A 76 -13.22 5.83 7.86
N GLU A 77 -13.04 4.66 7.25
CA GLU A 77 -13.95 4.10 6.25
C GLU A 77 -14.29 2.63 6.57
N PRO A 78 -14.97 2.35 7.71
CA PRO A 78 -15.20 0.99 8.21
C PRO A 78 -16.07 0.13 7.30
N SER A 79 -16.91 0.74 6.46
CA SER A 79 -17.76 0.06 5.48
C SER A 79 -17.08 -0.22 4.14
N SER A 80 -15.81 0.18 3.99
CA SER A 80 -15.09 -0.05 2.74
C SER A 80 -14.87 -1.53 2.46
N LEU A 81 -15.04 -1.90 1.19
CA LEU A 81 -14.78 -3.24 0.70
C LEU A 81 -13.36 -3.33 0.13
N PHE A 82 -12.67 -4.41 0.46
CA PHE A 82 -11.43 -4.77 -0.22
C PHE A 82 -11.77 -5.56 -1.48
N ILE A 83 -11.37 -5.03 -2.63
CA ILE A 83 -11.50 -5.72 -3.91
C ILE A 83 -10.12 -6.22 -4.30
N ASP A 84 -9.96 -7.55 -4.34
CA ASP A 84 -8.72 -8.14 -4.77
C ASP A 84 -8.52 -8.04 -6.29
N ARG A 85 -7.27 -8.24 -6.70
CA ARG A 85 -6.89 -8.11 -8.10
C ARG A 85 -7.53 -9.18 -8.98
N ASP A 86 -7.81 -10.37 -8.45
CA ASP A 86 -8.40 -11.46 -9.24
C ASP A 86 -9.89 -11.22 -9.50
N PHE A 87 -10.61 -10.63 -8.54
CA PHE A 87 -11.96 -10.11 -8.75
C PHE A 87 -11.98 -9.07 -9.87
N LEU A 88 -11.05 -8.11 -9.87
CA LEU A 88 -10.97 -7.11 -10.94
C LEU A 88 -10.72 -7.73 -12.31
N LYS A 89 -9.89 -8.79 -12.39
CA LYS A 89 -9.67 -9.52 -13.65
C LYS A 89 -10.95 -10.22 -14.11
N SER A 90 -11.66 -10.89 -13.21
CA SER A 90 -12.95 -11.51 -13.51
C SER A 90 -13.99 -10.48 -13.97
N TYR A 91 -14.02 -9.32 -13.32
CA TYR A 91 -14.89 -8.21 -13.69
C TYR A 91 -14.57 -7.68 -15.10
N ILE A 92 -13.28 -7.43 -15.40
CA ILE A 92 -12.84 -7.02 -16.75
C ILE A 92 -13.24 -8.06 -17.79
N ALA A 93 -13.01 -9.35 -17.52
CA ALA A 93 -13.39 -10.42 -18.45
C ALA A 93 -14.89 -10.40 -18.74
N LYS A 94 -15.72 -10.20 -17.70
CA LYS A 94 -17.18 -10.10 -17.84
C LYS A 94 -17.62 -8.88 -18.65
N GLU A 95 -17.04 -7.70 -18.40
CA GLU A 95 -17.31 -6.49 -19.19
C GLU A 95 -16.95 -6.68 -20.68
N MET A 96 -15.87 -7.42 -20.97
CA MET A 96 -15.51 -7.75 -22.35
C MET A 96 -16.51 -8.71 -23.01
N GLU A 97 -17.07 -9.67 -22.28
CA GLU A 97 -18.16 -10.53 -22.77
C GLU A 97 -19.42 -9.72 -23.07
N ASP A 98 -19.79 -8.81 -22.18
CA ASP A 98 -20.96 -7.95 -22.36
C ASP A 98 -20.76 -6.99 -23.55
N LEU A 99 -19.53 -6.51 -23.77
CA LEU A 99 -19.17 -5.72 -24.95
C LEU A 99 -19.29 -6.53 -26.26
N ILE A 100 -18.85 -7.80 -26.25
CA ILE A 100 -19.04 -8.72 -27.39
C ILE A 100 -20.52 -8.87 -27.71
N GLU A 101 -21.38 -8.89 -26.69
CA GLU A 101 -22.81 -9.00 -26.89
C GLU A 101 -23.47 -7.73 -27.43
N LYS A 102 -22.97 -6.55 -27.06
CA LYS A 102 -23.46 -5.27 -27.58
C LYS A 102 -23.05 -5.07 -29.05
N GLU A 103 -21.82 -5.44 -29.39
CA GLU A 103 -21.23 -5.26 -30.72
C GLU A 103 -21.43 -6.48 -31.66
N LYS A 104 -22.54 -7.22 -31.49
CA LYS A 104 -22.85 -8.45 -32.25
C LYS A 104 -22.80 -8.26 -33.77
N ASN A 105 -23.05 -7.05 -34.26
CA ASN A 105 -23.11 -6.71 -35.68
C ASN A 105 -21.73 -6.43 -36.32
N ASN A 106 -20.64 -6.46 -35.55
CA ASN A 106 -19.28 -6.31 -36.07
C ASN A 106 -18.44 -7.58 -35.81
N PRO A 107 -18.43 -8.54 -36.74
CA PRO A 107 -17.76 -9.83 -36.55
C PRO A 107 -16.25 -9.72 -36.31
N LYS A 108 -15.58 -8.75 -36.96
CA LYS A 108 -14.14 -8.50 -36.77
C LYS A 108 -13.84 -8.03 -35.35
N PHE A 109 -14.60 -7.05 -34.88
CA PHE A 109 -14.46 -6.52 -33.52
C PHE A 109 -14.79 -7.59 -32.46
N LYS A 110 -15.88 -8.33 -32.67
CA LYS A 110 -16.27 -9.46 -31.80
C LYS A 110 -15.16 -10.50 -31.64
N ASN A 111 -14.55 -10.94 -32.74
CA ASN A 111 -13.47 -11.93 -32.68
C ASN A 111 -12.21 -11.39 -31.99
N TYR A 112 -11.90 -10.11 -32.21
CA TYR A 112 -10.80 -9.43 -31.52
C TYR A 112 -11.03 -9.39 -29.99
N VAL A 113 -12.17 -8.88 -29.54
CA VAL A 113 -12.49 -8.79 -28.10
C VAL A 113 -12.59 -10.18 -27.46
N LYS A 114 -13.15 -11.16 -28.17
CA LYS A 114 -13.21 -12.56 -27.69
C LYS A 114 -11.82 -13.14 -27.44
N THR A 115 -10.86 -12.82 -28.31
CA THR A 115 -9.46 -13.26 -28.14
C THR A 115 -8.83 -12.63 -26.90
N LEU A 116 -9.07 -11.32 -26.69
CA LEU A 116 -8.58 -10.61 -25.52
C LEU A 116 -9.21 -11.11 -24.21
N SER A 117 -10.53 -11.34 -24.18
CA SER A 117 -11.26 -11.81 -22.98
C SER A 117 -10.80 -13.17 -22.47
N LYS A 118 -10.23 -14.02 -23.35
CA LYS A 118 -9.69 -15.34 -22.98
C LYS A 118 -8.21 -15.32 -22.65
N SER A 119 -7.53 -14.21 -22.94
CA SER A 119 -6.10 -14.07 -22.73
C SER A 119 -5.84 -13.50 -21.34
N LYS A 120 -5.35 -14.35 -20.43
CA LYS A 120 -4.93 -13.94 -19.08
C LYS A 120 -3.96 -12.75 -19.12
N ARG A 121 -2.98 -12.80 -20.01
CA ARG A 121 -1.98 -11.73 -20.21
C ARG A 121 -2.62 -10.41 -20.65
N SER A 122 -3.63 -10.47 -21.51
CA SER A 122 -4.32 -9.26 -21.98
C SER A 122 -5.16 -8.63 -20.86
N ILE A 123 -5.84 -9.45 -20.05
CA ILE A 123 -6.58 -8.96 -18.89
C ILE A 123 -5.64 -8.36 -17.84
N ASP A 124 -4.53 -9.04 -17.53
CA ASP A 124 -3.52 -8.53 -16.60
C ASP A 124 -2.98 -7.16 -17.08
N TYR A 125 -2.66 -7.04 -18.37
CA TYR A 125 -2.18 -5.79 -18.95
C TYR A 125 -3.22 -4.66 -18.94
N LEU A 126 -4.49 -4.97 -19.23
CA LEU A 126 -5.58 -4.00 -19.13
C LEU A 126 -5.72 -3.49 -17.70
N LEU A 127 -5.71 -4.39 -16.72
CA LEU A 127 -5.79 -4.02 -15.31
C LEU A 127 -4.63 -3.11 -14.90
N GLU A 128 -3.40 -3.40 -15.31
CA GLU A 128 -2.25 -2.52 -15.05
C GLU A 128 -2.42 -1.11 -15.63
N ILE A 129 -3.00 -0.99 -16.84
CA ILE A 129 -3.29 0.33 -17.43
C ILE A 129 -4.32 1.08 -16.57
N PHE A 130 -5.38 0.39 -16.13
CA PHE A 130 -6.39 0.99 -15.27
C PHE A 130 -5.80 1.45 -13.94
N GLU A 131 -4.99 0.62 -13.28
CA GLU A 131 -4.31 0.96 -12.02
C GLU A 131 -3.39 2.17 -12.19
N LYS A 132 -2.54 2.20 -13.23
CA LYS A 132 -1.67 3.34 -13.50
C LYS A 132 -2.45 4.62 -13.78
N LYS A 133 -3.52 4.54 -14.56
CA LYS A 133 -4.37 5.70 -14.83
C LYS A 133 -5.04 6.22 -13.56
N TRP A 134 -5.48 5.31 -12.69
CA TRP A 134 -6.08 5.64 -11.39
C TRP A 134 -5.07 6.29 -10.43
N GLU A 135 -3.83 5.80 -10.41
CA GLU A 135 -2.74 6.42 -9.64
C GLU A 135 -2.49 7.86 -10.11
N ILE A 136 -2.35 8.07 -11.42
CA ILE A 136 -2.13 9.39 -12.02
C ILE A 136 -3.30 10.34 -11.69
N SER A 137 -4.55 9.90 -11.87
CA SER A 137 -5.71 10.77 -11.63
C SER A 137 -5.89 11.20 -10.17
N ARG A 138 -5.31 10.47 -9.22
CA ARG A 138 -5.26 10.87 -7.81
C ARG A 138 -4.17 11.89 -7.51
N VAL A 139 -3.04 11.81 -8.22
CA VAL A 139 -1.95 12.79 -8.08
C VAL A 139 -2.35 14.13 -8.70
N ASP A 140 -3.03 14.10 -9.86
CA ASP A 140 -3.49 15.32 -10.55
C ASP A 140 -4.60 16.08 -9.80
N ASN A 141 -5.28 15.43 -8.85
CA ASN A 141 -6.25 16.05 -7.94
C ASN A 141 -5.57 16.62 -6.67
N GLU A 142 -4.52 17.44 -6.84
CA GLU A 142 -3.79 18.08 -5.74
C GLU A 142 -4.70 18.92 -4.79
N SER A 143 -5.88 19.34 -5.25
CA SER A 143 -6.88 20.06 -4.44
C SER A 143 -7.45 19.23 -3.28
N ILE A 144 -7.45 17.90 -3.38
CA ILE A 144 -7.92 16.99 -2.32
C ILE A 144 -6.85 16.83 -1.23
N ILE A 145 -5.57 16.83 -1.60
CA ILE A 145 -4.46 16.71 -0.64
C ILE A 145 -4.29 18.00 0.16
N ALA A 146 -4.51 19.16 -0.46
CA ALA A 146 -4.42 20.47 0.20
C ALA A 146 -5.60 20.78 1.14
N SER A 147 -6.71 20.04 1.08
CA SER A 147 -7.89 20.26 1.94
C SER A 147 -7.94 19.36 3.18
N ILE A 148 -7.01 18.41 3.29
CA ILE A 148 -6.88 17.46 4.41
C ILE A 148 -5.71 17.81 5.34
N ILE A 149 -4.85 18.77 4.97
CA ILE A 149 -3.75 19.33 5.78
C ILE A 149 -4.14 20.73 6.25
#